data_AF-A0A1M6INN6-F1
#
_entry.id   AF-A0A1M6INN6-F1
#
_cell.length_a   1.000
_cell.length_b   1.000
_cell.length_c   1.000
_cell.angle_alpha   90.00
_cell.angle_beta   90.00
_cell.angle_gamma   90.00
#
_symmetry.space_group_name_H-M   'P 1'
#
loop_
_entity.id
_entity.type
_entity.pdbx_description
1 polymer ?
#
loop_
_entity_poly.entity_id
_entity_poly.type
_entity_poly.pdbx_seq_one_letter_code
_entity_poly.pdbx_strand_id
1 'polypeptide(L)'
;MITGENLQNTKDKKVRIEENICLGCGLCLRSCPTKTLTLRSRERRVITPVKSTHRAVVMAIERGMLHHLIFDNQAYRSHRAMAAILGVILKLPPIKQAMASQQIKSHYLDRIMRHFCRN
;
A
#
# COMPACT_ATOMS: atom_id res chain seq x y z
N MET A 1 3.68 -5.83 19.43
CA MET A 1 3.30 -4.86 20.47
C MET A 1 4.56 -4.37 21.16
N ILE A 2 4.70 -3.07 21.35
CA ILE A 2 5.85 -2.47 22.00
C ILE A 2 5.40 -1.90 23.33
N THR A 3 5.65 -2.62 24.41
CA THR A 3 5.44 -2.13 25.76
C THR A 3 6.72 -1.41 26.20
N GLY A 4 6.67 -0.07 26.17
CA GLY A 4 7.65 0.75 26.87
C GLY A 4 7.24 0.85 28.32
N GLU A 5 7.88 0.08 29.19
CA GLU A 5 7.60 0.08 30.62
C GLU A 5 8.46 1.15 31.31
N ASN A 6 7.76 2.13 31.91
CA ASN A 6 8.16 3.11 32.92
C ASN A 6 9.64 3.55 33.02
N LEU A 7 9.90 4.82 32.68
CA LEU A 7 11.00 5.60 33.25
C LEU A 7 10.39 6.84 33.91
N GLN A 8 10.61 7.01 35.21
CA GLN A 8 10.00 8.06 36.01
C GLN A 8 10.78 9.38 35.90
N ASN A 9 10.01 10.43 35.60
CA ASN A 9 10.24 11.84 35.89
C ASN A 9 11.16 12.64 34.95
N THR A 10 10.54 13.37 34.02
CA THR A 10 10.67 14.84 33.86
C THR A 10 9.53 15.32 32.95
N LYS A 11 8.52 16.03 33.51
CA LYS A 11 7.44 16.71 32.75
C LYS A 11 6.84 15.84 31.60
N ASP A 12 6.13 14.80 32.00
CA ASP A 12 5.71 13.61 31.23
C ASP A 12 5.12 13.85 29.81
N LYS A 13 5.98 14.02 28.80
CA LYS A 13 5.64 13.73 27.39
C LYS A 13 5.91 12.25 27.10
N LYS A 14 5.05 11.36 27.61
CA LYS A 14 5.12 9.92 27.33
C LYS A 14 4.68 9.64 25.88
N VAL A 15 5.52 8.93 25.14
CA VAL A 15 5.18 8.45 23.79
C VAL A 15 4.24 7.27 23.93
N ARG A 16 3.01 7.39 23.41
CA ARG A 16 2.04 6.31 23.31
C ARG A 16 2.02 5.77 21.89
N ILE A 17 1.90 4.45 21.75
CA ILE A 17 1.80 3.80 20.45
C ILE A 17 0.33 3.49 20.19
N GLU A 18 -0.20 4.01 19.09
CA GLU A 18 -1.53 3.64 18.61
C GLU A 18 -1.50 2.25 17.97
N GLU A 19 -1.94 1.25 18.73
CA GLU A 19 -1.86 -0.15 18.32
C GLU A 19 -2.67 -0.47 17.06
N ASN A 20 -3.77 0.27 16.85
CA ASN A 20 -4.64 0.15 15.68
C ASN A 20 -3.93 0.54 14.37
N ILE A 21 -2.93 1.44 14.44
CA ILE A 21 -2.20 1.95 13.28
C ILE A 21 -0.86 1.24 13.11
N CYS A 22 -0.26 0.78 14.21
CA CYS A 22 1.04 0.12 14.20
C CYS A 22 1.05 -1.07 13.21
N LEU A 23 2.01 -1.12 12.28
CA LEU A 23 2.13 -2.24 11.33
C LEU A 23 3.01 -3.38 11.84
N GLY A 24 3.74 -3.15 12.94
CA GLY A 24 4.76 -4.09 13.43
C GLY A 24 6.02 -4.14 12.57
N CYS A 25 6.34 -3.08 11.82
CA CYS A 25 7.49 -3.04 10.91
C CYS A 25 8.87 -2.98 11.61
N GLY A 26 8.92 -2.64 12.89
CA GLY A 26 10.16 -2.58 13.68
C GLY A 26 11.10 -1.41 13.38
N LEU A 27 10.72 -0.46 12.50
CA LEU A 27 11.56 0.71 12.19
C LEU A 27 11.85 1.56 13.44
N CYS A 28 10.83 1.78 14.27
CA CYS A 28 10.97 2.51 15.53
C CYS A 28 11.94 1.84 16.50
N LEU A 29 11.98 0.50 16.53
CA LEU A 29 12.89 -0.27 17.37
C LEU A 29 14.36 0.00 17.00
N ARG A 30 14.66 0.03 15.69
CA ARG A 30 16.01 0.30 15.17
C ARG A 30 16.44 1.75 15.40
N SER A 31 15.51 2.69 15.28
CA SER A 31 15.79 4.13 15.43
C SER A 31 15.79 4.61 16.88
N CYS A 32 15.39 3.77 17.86
CA CYS A 32 15.30 4.17 19.25
C CYS A 32 16.70 4.37 19.86
N PRO A 33 17.10 5.60 20.22
CA PRO A 33 18.45 5.87 20.73
C PRO A 33 18.68 5.21 22.10
N THR A 34 17.64 5.16 22.92
CA THR A 34 17.66 4.57 24.27
C THR A 34 17.42 3.07 24.27
N LYS A 35 17.08 2.46 23.12
CA LYS A 35 16.75 1.03 22.98
C LYS A 35 15.68 0.53 23.98
N THR A 36 14.75 1.41 24.38
CA THR A 36 13.70 1.11 25.38
C THR A 36 12.44 0.48 24.79
N LEU A 37 12.35 0.39 23.46
CA LEU A 37 11.24 -0.27 22.77
C LEU A 37 11.51 -1.77 22.67
N THR A 38 10.47 -2.60 22.71
CA THR A 38 10.51 -4.06 22.46
C THR A 38 9.46 -4.43 21.42
N LEU A 39 9.61 -5.43 20.55
CA LEU A 39 8.57 -5.78 19.56
C LEU A 39 8.06 -7.20 19.79
N ARG A 40 6.81 -7.35 20.24
CA ARG A 40 6.13 -8.65 20.37
C ARG A 40 5.33 -9.03 19.12
N SER A 41 5.29 -10.32 18.81
CA SER A 41 4.42 -10.86 17.74
C SER A 41 2.94 -10.65 18.08
N ARG A 42 2.12 -10.43 17.06
CA ARG A 42 0.65 -10.32 17.20
C ARG A 42 0.01 -11.69 17.05
N GLU A 43 -1.16 -11.87 17.67
CA GLU A 43 -2.00 -13.06 17.50
C GLU A 43 -2.42 -13.26 16.04
N ARG A 44 -2.72 -12.15 15.32
CA ARG A 44 -3.06 -12.16 13.90
C ARG A 44 -2.03 -11.39 13.10
N ARG A 45 -1.42 -12.05 12.10
CA ARG A 45 -0.51 -11.36 11.17
C ARG A 45 -1.31 -10.32 10.39
N VAL A 46 -0.95 -9.05 10.57
CA VAL A 46 -1.41 -7.96 9.70
C VAL A 46 -0.71 -8.18 8.36
N ILE A 47 -1.47 -8.67 7.37
CA ILE A 47 -0.96 -8.88 6.02
C ILE A 47 -0.64 -7.50 5.45
N THR A 48 0.64 -7.12 5.42
CA THR A 48 1.09 -6.02 4.58
C THR A 48 0.71 -6.35 3.13
N PRO A 49 0.32 -5.35 2.33
CA PRO A 49 -0.35 -5.59 1.05
C PRO A 49 0.39 -6.62 0.19
N VAL A 50 -0.39 -7.59 -0.29
CA VAL A 50 -0.01 -8.92 -0.79
C VAL A 50 1.12 -8.92 -1.84
N LYS A 51 1.34 -7.82 -2.58
CA LYS A 51 2.51 -7.53 -3.44
C LYS A 51 2.73 -6.02 -3.57
N SER A 52 3.98 -5.56 -3.70
CA SER A 52 4.34 -4.13 -3.85
C SER A 52 3.64 -3.46 -5.04
N THR A 53 3.49 -4.16 -6.16
CA THR A 53 2.78 -3.66 -7.37
C THR A 53 1.31 -3.39 -7.09
N HIS A 54 0.63 -4.30 -6.38
CA HIS A 54 -0.79 -4.12 -6.04
C HIS A 54 -0.99 -2.85 -5.21
N ARG A 55 -0.14 -2.66 -4.20
CA ARG A 55 -0.16 -1.45 -3.38
C ARG A 55 0.07 -0.18 -4.20
N ALA A 56 1.09 -0.18 -5.06
CA ALA A 56 1.44 0.99 -5.88
C ALA A 56 0.31 1.38 -6.83
N VAL A 57 -0.30 0.40 -7.52
CA VAL A 57 -1.41 0.65 -8.45
C VAL A 57 -2.65 1.15 -7.73
N VAL A 58 -3.03 0.54 -6.60
CA VAL A 58 -4.21 0.97 -5.83
C VAL A 58 -4.01 2.40 -5.29
N MET A 59 -2.83 2.71 -4.73
CA MET A 59 -2.54 4.08 -4.27
C MET A 59 -2.56 5.09 -5.42
N ALA A 60 -2.06 4.71 -6.60
CA ALA A 60 -2.07 5.59 -7.77
C ALA A 60 -3.51 5.87 -8.25
N ILE A 61 -4.38 4.86 -8.28
CA ILE A 61 -5.80 5.03 -8.61
C ILE A 61 -6.49 5.93 -7.60
N GLU A 62 -6.33 5.67 -6.30
CA GLU A 62 -7.00 6.43 -5.24
C GLU A 62 -6.57 7.90 -5.22
N ARG A 63 -5.36 8.22 -5.69
CA ARG A 63 -4.82 9.58 -5.74
C ARG A 63 -4.97 10.27 -7.10
N GLY A 64 -5.58 9.63 -8.10
CA GLY A 64 -5.66 10.20 -9.45
C GLY A 64 -4.32 10.18 -10.23
N MET A 65 -3.32 9.47 -9.73
CA MET A 65 -1.94 9.47 -10.24
C MET A 65 -1.60 8.26 -11.12
N LEU A 66 -2.60 7.50 -11.59
CA LEU A 66 -2.34 6.31 -12.42
C LEU A 66 -1.59 6.65 -13.72
N HIS A 67 -1.82 7.85 -14.26
CA HIS A 67 -1.14 8.40 -15.44
C HIS A 67 0.37 8.47 -15.22
N HIS A 68 0.77 9.06 -14.10
CA HIS A 68 2.16 9.24 -13.74
C HIS A 68 2.86 7.90 -13.53
N LEU A 69 2.15 6.94 -12.92
CA LEU A 69 2.68 5.60 -12.71
C LEU A 69 2.95 4.87 -14.04
N ILE A 70 2.08 5.05 -15.03
CA ILE A 70 2.16 4.33 -16.31
C ILE A 70 3.10 5.02 -17.30
N PHE A 71 2.96 6.32 -17.48
CA PHE A 71 3.61 7.09 -18.53
C PHE A 71 4.88 7.80 -18.03
N ASP A 72 4.78 8.56 -16.94
CA ASP A 72 5.89 9.42 -16.49
C ASP A 72 7.03 8.61 -15.85
N ASN A 73 6.70 7.53 -15.13
CA ASN A 73 7.69 6.60 -14.58
C ASN A 73 8.16 5.54 -15.59
N GLN A 74 7.85 5.72 -16.88
CA GLN A 74 8.24 4.83 -17.98
C GLN A 74 7.85 3.34 -17.77
N ALA A 75 6.86 3.04 -16.93
CA ALA A 75 6.42 1.66 -16.70
C ALA A 75 5.92 1.00 -17.99
N TYR A 76 5.40 1.80 -18.93
CA TYR A 76 5.04 1.35 -20.28
C TYR A 76 6.21 0.77 -21.09
N ARG A 77 7.46 1.15 -20.79
CA ARG A 77 8.64 0.65 -21.51
C ARG A 77 8.99 -0.80 -21.13
N SER A 78 8.39 -1.33 -20.07
CA SER A 78 8.57 -2.73 -19.67
C SER A 78 7.27 -3.49 -19.86
N HIS A 79 7.25 -4.45 -20.78
CA HIS A 79 6.13 -5.38 -20.94
C HIS A 79 5.79 -6.11 -19.64
N ARG A 80 6.81 -6.44 -18.82
CA ARG A 80 6.62 -7.09 -17.51
C ARG A 80 5.94 -6.17 -16.50
N ALA A 81 6.33 -4.89 -16.46
CA ALA A 81 5.70 -3.91 -15.56
C ALA A 81 4.25 -3.64 -15.98
N MET A 82 4.01 -3.44 -17.28
CA MET A 82 2.67 -3.21 -17.80
C MET A 82 1.75 -4.43 -17.59
N ALA A 83 2.24 -5.65 -17.82
CA ALA A 83 1.49 -6.87 -17.53
C ALA A 83 1.13 -6.99 -16.04
N ALA A 84 2.05 -6.60 -15.14
CA ALA A 84 1.78 -6.60 -13.71
C ALA A 84 0.75 -5.52 -13.31
N ILE A 85 0.82 -4.31 -13.88
CA ILE A 85 -0.13 -3.23 -13.63
C ILE A 85 -1.52 -3.62 -14.14
N LEU A 86 -1.63 -4.05 -15.41
CA LEU A 86 -2.90 -4.50 -15.99
C LEU A 86 -3.48 -5.69 -15.23
N GLY A 87 -2.63 -6.65 -14.84
CA GLY A 87 -3.06 -7.79 -14.03
C GLY A 87 -3.60 -7.41 -12.66
N VAL A 88 -3.13 -6.31 -12.07
CA VAL A 88 -3.75 -5.74 -10.86
C VAL A 88 -5.08 -5.08 -11.22
N ILE A 89 -5.11 -4.17 -12.20
CA ILE A 89 -6.32 -3.42 -12.58
C ILE A 89 -7.49 -4.38 -12.86
N LEU A 90 -7.27 -5.42 -13.67
CA LEU A 90 -8.31 -6.39 -14.05
C LEU A 90 -8.83 -7.25 -12.88
N LYS A 91 -8.11 -7.30 -11.76
CA LYS A 91 -8.52 -8.02 -10.54
C LYS A 91 -9.13 -7.11 -9.48
N LEU A 92 -9.14 -5.79 -9.70
CA LEU A 92 -9.75 -4.85 -8.76
C LEU A 92 -11.28 -4.93 -8.78
N PRO A 93 -11.97 -4.51 -7.71
CA PRO A 93 -13.42 -4.36 -7.70
C PRO A 93 -13.91 -3.41 -8.80
N PRO A 94 -15.15 -3.57 -9.31
CA PRO A 94 -15.68 -2.79 -10.44
C PRO A 94 -15.56 -1.28 -10.29
N ILE A 95 -15.75 -0.76 -9.08
CA ILE A 95 -15.63 0.67 -8.77
C ILE A 95 -14.20 1.18 -9.03
N LYS A 96 -13.17 0.45 -8.57
CA LYS A 96 -11.77 0.85 -8.76
C LYS A 96 -11.31 0.65 -10.21
N GLN A 97 -11.89 -0.32 -10.93
CA GLN A 97 -11.68 -0.48 -12.37
C GLN A 97 -12.24 0.71 -13.15
N ALA A 98 -13.45 1.16 -12.83
CA ALA A 98 -14.04 2.34 -13.44
C ALA A 98 -13.19 3.61 -13.16
N MET A 99 -12.69 3.77 -11.94
CA MET A 99 -11.76 4.87 -11.62
C MET A 99 -10.46 4.80 -12.44
N ALA A 100 -9.90 3.60 -12.61
CA ALA A 100 -8.70 3.39 -13.43
C ALA A 100 -8.96 3.71 -14.92
N SER A 101 -10.11 3.27 -15.45
CA SER A 101 -10.60 3.59 -16.79
C SER A 101 -10.72 5.09 -17.02
N GLN A 102 -11.41 5.80 -16.11
CA GLN A 102 -11.64 7.24 -16.22
C GLN A 102 -10.36 8.06 -16.19
N GLN A 103 -9.37 7.59 -15.42
CA GLN A 103 -8.05 8.17 -15.45
C GLN A 103 -7.46 7.92 -16.85
N ILE A 104 -7.21 6.67 -17.26
CA ILE A 104 -6.41 6.31 -18.45
C ILE A 104 -7.07 6.70 -19.77
N LYS A 105 -8.40 6.72 -19.83
CA LYS A 105 -9.22 7.02 -21.01
C LYS A 105 -8.78 6.27 -22.27
N SER A 106 -8.41 4.99 -22.11
CA SER A 106 -7.93 4.15 -23.21
C SER A 106 -9.05 3.25 -23.73
N HIS A 107 -9.32 3.34 -25.04
CA HIS A 107 -10.20 2.41 -25.74
C HIS A 107 -9.77 0.95 -25.59
N TYR A 108 -8.46 0.68 -25.47
CA TYR A 108 -7.92 -0.66 -25.27
C TYR A 108 -8.30 -1.22 -23.89
N LEU A 109 -8.07 -0.43 -22.84
CA LEU A 109 -8.41 -0.83 -21.47
C LEU A 109 -9.92 -1.05 -21.32
N ASP A 110 -10.75 -0.15 -21.86
CA ASP A 110 -12.21 -0.27 -21.85
C ASP A 110 -12.71 -1.51 -22.58
N ARG A 111 -12.05 -1.90 -23.67
CA ARG A 111 -12.39 -3.12 -24.40
C ARG A 111 -12.04 -4.35 -23.59
N ILE A 112 -10.88 -4.38 -22.93
CA ILE A 112 -10.47 -5.54 -22.11
C ILE A 112 -11.39 -5.71 -20.90
N MET A 113 -11.66 -4.65 -20.13
CA MET A 113 -12.52 -4.75 -18.94
C MET A 113 -13.92 -5.27 -19.28
N ARG A 114 -14.49 -4.84 -20.42
CA ARG A 114 -15.78 -5.35 -20.92
C ARG A 114 -15.81 -6.86 -21.17
N HIS A 115 -14.68 -7.47 -21.55
CA HIS A 115 -14.58 -8.92 -21.73
C HIS A 115 -14.27 -9.63 -20.41
N PHE A 116 -13.47 -9.01 -19.54
CA PHE A 116 -13.02 -9.62 -18.29
C PHE A 116 -14.09 -9.61 -17.19
N CYS A 117 -15.00 -8.64 -17.16
CA CYS A 117 -16.12 -8.57 -16.20
C CYS A 117 -17.35 -9.40 -16.60
N ARG A 118 -17.31 -10.09 -17.75
CA ARG A 118 -18.41 -10.91 -18.27
C ARG A 118 -18.31 -12.39 -17.89
N ASN A 119 -17.23 -12.78 -17.23
CA ASN A 119 -16.99 -14.07 -16.57
C ASN A 119 -16.95 -13.87 -15.06
#